data_AF-A0A2Z3HA15-F1
#
_entry.id   AF-A0A2Z3HA15-F1
#
_cell.length_a   1.000
_cell.length_b   1.000
_cell.length_c   1.000
_cell.angle_alpha   90.00
_cell.angle_beta   90.00
_cell.angle_gamma   90.00
#
_symmetry.space_group_name_H-M   'P 1'
#
loop_
_entity.id
_entity.type
_entity.pdbx_description
1 polymer ?
#
loop_
_entity_poly.entity_id
_entity_poly.type
_entity_poly.pdbx_seq_one_letter_code
_entity_poly.pdbx_strand_id
1 'polypeptide(L)'
;MRTNRRWLASVAALLGLTLTCSSGCQTVMGGMTLPSGRYLEHYPQYFAPDSAHPLPRELASMEDPAGEARRGAVPGAAAPVAPANPVPGLR
;
A
#
# COMPACT_ATOMS: atom_id res chain seq x y z
N MET A 1 -48.58 28.47 26.47
CA MET A 1 -47.71 27.26 26.38
C MET A 1 -47.63 26.62 24.99
N ARG A 2 -48.71 26.58 24.19
CA ARG A 2 -48.73 25.89 22.87
C ARG A 2 -47.83 26.54 21.80
N THR A 3 -47.68 27.86 21.82
CA THR A 3 -46.82 28.64 20.90
C THR A 3 -45.34 28.35 21.11
N ASN A 4 -44.87 28.29 22.37
CA ASN A 4 -43.47 27.97 22.69
C ASN A 4 -43.10 26.55 22.26
N ARG A 5 -44.01 25.56 22.42
CA ARG A 5 -43.80 24.19 21.93
C ARG A 5 -43.69 24.10 20.41
N ARG A 6 -44.49 24.88 19.66
CA ARG A 6 -44.42 24.93 18.20
C ARG A 6 -43.13 25.57 17.71
N TRP A 7 -42.70 26.65 18.36
CA TRP A 7 -41.44 27.32 18.03
C TRP A 7 -40.22 26.41 18.29
N LEU A 8 -40.16 25.77 19.46
CA LEU A 8 -39.09 24.82 19.78
C LEU A 8 -39.06 23.63 18.80
N ALA A 9 -40.23 23.11 18.41
CA ALA A 9 -40.32 22.03 17.41
C ALA A 9 -39.81 22.47 16.03
N SER A 10 -40.13 23.69 15.58
CA SER A 10 -39.60 24.24 14.32
C SER A 10 -38.09 24.42 14.36
N VAL A 11 -37.54 24.93 15.47
CA VAL A 11 -36.09 25.08 15.63
C VAL A 11 -35.39 23.73 15.62
N ALA A 12 -35.92 22.73 16.35
CA ALA A 12 -35.37 21.39 16.35
C ALA A 12 -35.43 20.70 14.97
N ALA A 13 -36.51 20.91 14.22
CA ALA A 13 -36.65 20.37 12.87
C ALA A 13 -35.67 21.00 11.88
N LEU A 14 -35.49 22.33 11.94
CA LEU A 14 -34.50 23.04 11.14
C LEU A 14 -33.08 22.58 11.47
N LEU A 15 -32.75 22.46 12.76
CA LEU A 15 -31.45 21.98 13.21
C LEU A 15 -31.19 20.51 12.78
N GLY A 16 -32.19 19.65 12.88
CA GLY A 16 -32.09 18.27 12.42
C GLY A 16 -31.91 18.17 10.90
N LEU A 17 -32.61 19.00 10.13
CA LEU A 17 -32.46 19.06 8.68
C LEU A 17 -31.08 19.57 8.26
N THR A 18 -30.56 20.63 8.91
CA THR A 18 -29.23 21.15 8.61
C THR A 18 -28.13 20.18 8.99
N LEU A 19 -28.24 19.48 10.14
CA LEU A 19 -27.29 18.43 10.51
C LEU A 19 -27.33 17.26 9.53
N THR A 20 -28.50 16.85 9.06
CA THR A 20 -28.62 15.72 8.11
C THR A 20 -28.10 16.08 6.71
N CYS A 21 -28.31 17.32 6.25
CA CYS A 21 -27.74 17.79 4.99
C CYS A 21 -26.21 18.04 5.05
N SER A 22 -25.67 18.42 6.21
CA SER A 22 -24.23 18.67 6.38
C SER A 22 -23.44 17.41 6.72
N SER A 23 -24.01 16.51 7.52
CA SER A 23 -23.51 15.16 7.77
C SER A 23 -24.11 14.22 6.73
N GLY A 24 -23.70 14.38 5.47
CA GLY A 24 -24.25 13.61 4.36
C GLY A 24 -24.32 12.11 4.66
N CYS A 25 -25.40 11.46 4.22
CA CYS A 25 -25.39 10.04 3.93
C CYS A 25 -24.10 9.78 3.15
N GLN A 26 -23.24 8.87 3.61
CA GLN A 26 -21.96 8.51 3.00
C GLN A 26 -22.15 8.17 1.52
N THR A 27 -22.30 9.18 0.67
CA THR A 27 -22.50 9.05 -0.75
C THR A 27 -21.11 8.81 -1.30
N VAL A 28 -20.80 7.53 -1.38
CA VAL A 28 -20.19 6.88 -2.54
C VAL A 28 -20.17 7.83 -3.76
N MET A 29 -19.23 8.76 -3.79
CA MET A 29 -18.88 9.51 -5.00
C MET A 29 -18.08 8.53 -5.85
N GLY A 30 -18.76 7.85 -6.78
CA GLY A 30 -18.13 6.97 -7.76
C GLY A 30 -17.81 5.55 -7.30
N GLY A 31 -18.56 4.96 -6.36
CA GLY A 31 -18.33 3.57 -5.93
C GLY A 31 -17.20 3.40 -4.90
N MET A 32 -16.55 4.48 -4.50
CA MET A 32 -15.31 4.43 -3.71
C MET A 32 -15.53 4.88 -2.25
N THR A 33 -14.96 4.12 -1.31
CA THR A 33 -14.81 4.52 0.10
C THR A 33 -13.58 5.41 0.23
N LEU A 34 -13.76 6.70 -0.06
CA LEU A 34 -12.67 7.66 0.02
C LEU A 34 -12.30 7.92 1.50
N PRO A 35 -11.00 7.96 1.86
CA PRO A 35 -10.55 8.18 3.24
C PRO A 35 -11.06 9.47 3.90
N SER A 36 -11.41 10.49 3.11
CA SER A 36 -11.94 11.77 3.58
C SER A 36 -12.88 12.43 2.56
N GLY A 37 -13.79 13.30 3.01
CA GLY A 37 -14.72 14.02 2.14
C GLY A 37 -14.07 15.06 1.22
N ARG A 38 -12.79 15.40 1.45
CA ARG A 38 -12.00 16.35 0.64
C ARG A 38 -11.00 15.64 -0.28
N TYR A 39 -11.08 14.32 -0.39
CA TYR A 39 -10.08 13.52 -1.09
C TYR A 39 -9.86 13.95 -2.55
N LEU A 40 -10.92 14.34 -3.26
CA LEU A 40 -10.84 14.77 -4.67
C LEU A 40 -10.16 16.14 -4.87
N GLU A 41 -9.93 16.88 -3.80
CA GLU A 41 -9.26 18.18 -3.86
C GLU A 41 -7.75 18.05 -3.67
N HIS A 42 -7.29 16.90 -3.18
CA HIS A 42 -5.88 16.61 -3.10
C HIS A 42 -5.38 16.20 -4.48
N TYR A 43 -4.39 16.93 -4.98
CA TYR A 43 -3.71 16.56 -6.20
C TYR A 43 -3.05 15.19 -6.02
N PRO A 44 -3.04 14.33 -7.06
CA PRO A 44 -2.26 13.10 -7.01
C PRO A 44 -0.80 13.44 -6.74
N GLN A 45 -0.26 12.98 -5.62
CA GLN A 45 1.16 13.09 -5.33
C GLN A 45 1.89 12.09 -6.22
N TYR A 46 2.87 12.55 -7.00
CA TYR A 46 3.72 11.63 -7.75
C TYR A 46 4.59 10.83 -6.78
N PHE A 47 4.50 9.51 -6.86
CA PHE A 47 5.43 8.58 -6.25
C PHE A 47 6.26 7.96 -7.36
N ALA A 48 7.59 8.02 -7.23
CA ALA A 48 8.46 7.31 -8.16
C ALA A 48 8.16 5.80 -8.07
N PRO A 49 8.34 5.05 -9.18
CA PRO A 49 8.28 3.60 -9.12
C PRO A 49 9.22 3.07 -8.03
N ASP A 50 8.75 2.09 -7.28
CA ASP A 50 9.59 1.41 -6.31
C ASP A 50 10.83 0.79 -7.00
N SER A 51 11.91 0.62 -6.25
CA SER A 51 13.07 -0.11 -6.75
C SER A 51 12.67 -1.53 -7.11
N ALA A 52 13.26 -2.08 -8.18
CA ALA A 52 13.00 -3.46 -8.61
C ALA A 52 13.24 -4.50 -7.49
N HIS A 53 14.09 -4.15 -6.53
CA HIS A 53 14.39 -4.97 -5.36
C HIS A 53 13.93 -4.22 -4.10
N PRO A 54 12.97 -4.76 -3.33
CA PRO A 54 12.52 -4.16 -2.08
C PRO A 54 13.57 -4.25 -0.97
N LEU A 55 14.56 -5.14 -1.13
CA LEU A 55 15.52 -5.50 -0.10
C LEU A 55 16.96 -5.35 -0.64
N PRO A 56 17.45 -4.11 -0.82
CA PRO A 56 18.72 -3.85 -1.49
C PRO A 56 19.94 -4.42 -0.74
N ARG A 57 19.84 -4.53 0.59
CA ARG A 57 20.91 -5.10 1.43
C ARG A 57 21.10 -6.60 1.17
N GLU A 58 20.00 -7.31 0.98
CA GLU A 58 20.03 -8.75 0.74
C GLU A 58 20.48 -9.03 -0.69
N LEU A 59 20.01 -8.24 -1.66
CA LEU A 59 20.51 -8.27 -3.03
C LEU A 59 22.03 -8.06 -3.07
N ALA A 60 22.53 -7.00 -2.42
CA ALA A 60 23.96 -6.73 -2.35
C ALA A 60 24.75 -7.89 -1.72
N SER A 61 24.14 -8.60 -0.76
CA SER A 61 24.77 -9.79 -0.18
C SER A 61 24.79 -10.97 -1.15
N MET A 62 23.79 -11.14 -2.02
CA MET A 62 23.73 -12.23 -3.01
C MET A 62 24.66 -11.96 -4.20
N GLU A 63 24.83 -10.69 -4.56
CA GLU A 63 25.71 -10.24 -5.63
C GLU A 63 27.18 -10.13 -5.21
N ASP A 64 27.50 -10.19 -3.91
CA ASP A 64 28.87 -10.17 -3.39
C ASP A 64 29.56 -11.54 -3.54
N PRO A 65 30.49 -11.73 -4.51
CA PRO A 65 31.19 -13.00 -4.70
C PRO A 65 32.13 -13.33 -3.53
N ALA A 66 32.67 -12.32 -2.83
CA ALA A 66 33.47 -12.55 -1.64
C ALA A 66 32.59 -12.94 -0.44
N GLY A 67 31.35 -12.45 -0.41
CA GLY A 67 30.29 -12.88 0.51
C GLY A 67 29.92 -14.35 0.29
N GLU A 68 29.78 -14.76 -0.97
CA GLU A 68 29.50 -16.15 -1.33
C GLU A 68 30.59 -17.11 -0.86
N ALA A 69 31.87 -16.77 -1.09
CA ALA A 69 32.99 -17.56 -0.60
C ALA A 69 33.01 -17.70 0.94
N ARG A 70 32.61 -16.64 1.66
CA ARG A 70 32.50 -16.65 3.14
C ARG A 70 31.32 -17.47 3.65
N ARG A 71 30.19 -17.51 2.91
CA ARG A 71 28.99 -18.29 3.27
C ARG A 71 29.10 -19.77 2.91
N GLY A 72 29.81 -20.09 1.82
CA GLY A 72 30.09 -21.47 1.39
C GLY A 72 31.23 -22.14 2.17
N ALA A 73 32.03 -21.38 2.90
CA ALA A 73 33.11 -21.89 3.74
C ALA A 73 32.57 -22.48 5.06
N VAL A 74 31.88 -23.62 4.97
CA VAL A 74 31.74 -24.53 6.10
C VAL A 74 33.03 -25.35 6.19
N PRO A 75 33.78 -25.32 7.31
CA PRO A 75 34.98 -26.14 7.45
C PRO A 75 34.63 -27.62 7.24
N GLY A 76 35.11 -28.21 6.13
CA GLY A 76 34.88 -29.63 5.80
C GLY A 76 33.72 -29.93 4.83
N ALA A 77 33.00 -28.94 4.29
CA ALA A 77 32.02 -29.19 3.23
C ALA A 77 32.69 -29.32 1.86
N ALA A 78 32.39 -30.41 1.13
CA ALA A 78 32.86 -30.62 -0.23
C ALA A 78 32.28 -29.55 -1.17
N ALA A 79 33.09 -29.06 -2.11
CA ALA A 79 32.66 -28.10 -3.12
C ALA A 79 31.47 -28.66 -3.93
N PRO A 80 30.45 -27.84 -4.25
CA PRO A 80 29.36 -28.28 -5.10
C PRO A 80 29.92 -28.67 -6.47
N VAL A 81 29.67 -29.93 -6.88
CA VAL A 81 30.00 -30.42 -8.22
C VAL A 81 29.17 -29.61 -9.22
N ALA A 82 29.84 -28.84 -10.06
CA ALA A 82 29.19 -28.14 -11.17
C ALA A 82 28.56 -29.16 -12.12
N PRO A 83 27.34 -28.92 -12.65
CA PRO A 83 26.76 -29.80 -13.65
C PRO A 83 27.65 -29.82 -14.89
N ALA A 84 27.97 -31.01 -15.38
CA ALA A 84 28.78 -31.19 -16.59
C ALA A 84 28.06 -30.55 -17.78
N ASN A 85 28.70 -29.58 -18.44
CA ASN A 85 28.21 -29.06 -19.71
C ASN A 85 28.25 -30.19 -20.76
N PRO A 86 27.19 -30.40 -21.55
CA PRO A 86 27.22 -31.38 -22.62
C PRO A 86 28.29 -30.99 -23.67
N VAL A 87 29.15 -31.94 -24.01
CA VAL A 87 30.21 -31.79 -25.03
C VAL A 87 29.56 -31.50 -26.38
N PRO A 88 29.83 -30.35 -27.03
CA PRO A 88 29.30 -30.09 -28.36
C PRO A 88 30.03 -30.96 -29.40
N GLY A 89 29.30 -31.87 -30.06
CA GLY A 89 29.68 -32.34 -31.40
C GLY A 89 30.00 -33.83 -31.59
N LEU A 90 29.09 -34.74 -31.24
CA LEU A 90 29.02 -36.05 -31.90
C LEU A 90 27.72 -36.12 -32.71
N ARG A 91 27.85 -35.83 -34.01
CA ARG A 91 26.96 -36.32 -35.06
C ARG A 91 27.42 -37.71 -35.47
#